data_AF-A0A158QJA1-F1
#
_entry.id   AF-A0A158QJA1-F1
#
_cell.length_a   1.000
_cell.length_b   1.000
_cell.length_c   1.000
_cell.angle_alpha   90.00
_cell.angle_beta   90.00
_cell.angle_gamma   90.00
#
_symmetry.space_group_name_H-M   'P 1'
#
loop_
_entity.id
_entity.type
_entity.pdbx_description
1 polymer ?
#
loop_
_entity_poly.entity_id
_entity_poly.type
_entity_poly.pdbx_seq_one_letter_code
_entity_poly.pdbx_strand_id
1 'polypeptide(L)'
;MATIQISEPEASIVAMSHTIFRPSSPSESRLEARVAELEERLQDERIVLTKSQRDNCDLALEIEMLQERLEEANETISQHMDTIRRKEMELAMVQKERDLLRHTQEEDAASLRKRYQTSIEEQNHELDDFRRIKSKLEKEKSELLNQVEKFASDLSKIELMNESLENKNEALEAQNTRLKAGNEDLLKQLAEAHAKYTSLSADEAERQKSLDKLTTSFNIVQRQATISEKEIDELKRQVQEETTSNTHLQSRQATLQMELEAAEARAEEEAENANQAQQQLAKTNAELAAFRTKYEREVAELNNEIDEAKRRHTTRTNELTEQYESEHARVLSLERTKTQLTGQIHEIQLQLDSYQVDNLDLKQELKSVTTQLSETEKILEEIQTEDAQLRSKLSAVQKELSSTRNWRVENEPRLLSLEKENRNNAEKIKNLKESATKLAKENDEMEAMQVRLERERESLQMNVREMEETLLETEVGKTLKVT
;
A
#
# COMPACT_ATOMS: atom_id res chain seq x y z
N MET A 1 40.97 218.01 132.96
CA MET A 1 40.81 218.57 134.31
C MET A 1 41.49 219.94 134.32
N ALA A 2 40.71 221.01 134.51
CA ALA A 2 40.84 221.93 135.65
C ALA A 2 41.93 223.01 135.44
N THR A 3 41.54 224.26 135.10
CA THR A 3 41.59 225.47 135.98
C THR A 3 42.94 226.22 135.91
N ILE A 4 43.15 227.54 136.09
CA ILE A 4 42.50 228.74 136.68
C ILE A 4 43.44 229.93 136.24
N GLN A 5 43.00 231.06 135.67
CA GLN A 5 42.45 232.30 136.26
C GLN A 5 43.50 233.32 136.83
N ILE A 6 43.17 234.63 136.66
CA ILE A 6 43.49 235.84 137.50
C ILE A 6 44.79 236.62 137.15
N SER A 7 44.92 237.96 137.19
CA SER A 7 44.07 239.20 137.17
C SER A 7 45.03 240.42 137.22
N GLU A 8 44.55 241.61 136.82
CA GLU A 8 44.87 243.05 137.15
C GLU A 8 45.91 243.41 138.27
N PRO A 9 46.38 244.69 138.52
CA PRO A 9 45.72 246.01 138.27
C PRO A 9 46.60 247.29 137.99
N GLU A 10 45.86 248.40 137.81
CA GLU A 10 46.05 249.88 137.88
C GLU A 10 47.31 250.56 138.52
N ALA A 11 47.65 251.80 138.08
CA ALA A 11 47.39 253.08 138.82
C ALA A 11 48.22 254.34 138.37
N SER A 12 47.49 255.43 138.07
CA SER A 12 47.53 256.85 138.54
C SER A 12 48.82 257.72 138.72
N ILE A 13 48.58 259.06 138.69
CA ILE A 13 49.28 260.26 139.28
C ILE A 13 49.96 261.16 138.21
N VAL A 14 49.41 262.34 137.79
CA VAL A 14 49.22 263.69 138.41
C VAL A 14 50.50 264.55 138.53
N ALA A 15 50.51 265.75 137.91
CA ALA A 15 50.98 267.07 138.40
C ALA A 15 51.23 268.05 137.21
N MET A 16 50.42 269.09 137.00
CA MET A 16 50.60 270.51 137.43
C MET A 16 51.88 271.24 136.97
N SER A 17 51.73 272.25 136.10
CA SER A 17 52.60 273.44 135.98
C SER A 17 51.72 274.57 135.40
N HIS A 18 51.25 275.57 136.15
CA HIS A 18 51.93 276.70 136.80
C HIS A 18 52.84 277.50 135.86
N THR A 19 52.21 278.52 135.30
CA THR A 19 52.78 279.63 134.54
C THR A 19 53.29 280.68 135.54
N ILE A 20 54.59 280.96 135.56
CA ILE A 20 55.07 282.29 135.97
C ILE A 20 56.08 282.80 134.96
N PHE A 21 55.80 284.04 134.60
CA PHE A 21 56.44 284.96 133.69
C PHE A 21 57.70 285.59 134.28
N ARG A 22 58.79 285.69 133.51
CA ARG A 22 59.62 286.91 133.30
C ARG A 22 60.87 286.58 132.45
N PRO A 23 61.59 287.59 131.93
CA PRO A 23 62.26 287.50 130.64
C PRO A 23 63.77 287.23 130.66
N SER A 24 64.17 286.61 129.54
CA SER A 24 65.38 286.81 128.69
C SER A 24 66.79 286.53 129.24
N SER A 25 67.45 285.54 128.62
CA SER A 25 68.73 285.72 127.90
C SER A 25 68.93 284.61 126.83
N PRO A 26 69.55 284.88 125.66
CA PRO A 26 69.52 283.98 124.49
C PRO A 26 70.31 282.66 124.57
N SER A 27 70.93 282.32 125.70
CA SER A 27 71.82 281.16 125.78
C SER A 27 71.14 279.82 126.09
N GLU A 28 69.90 279.80 126.59
CA GLU A 28 69.22 278.56 127.03
C GLU A 28 68.59 277.75 125.88
N SER A 29 68.02 278.39 124.86
CA SER A 29 67.22 277.68 123.84
C SER A 29 67.99 276.72 122.93
N ARG A 30 69.33 276.70 122.94
CA ARG A 30 70.12 275.71 122.15
C ARG A 30 70.38 274.41 122.89
N LEU A 31 70.30 274.37 124.22
CA LEU A 31 70.59 273.15 124.98
C LEU A 31 69.36 272.26 125.10
N GLU A 32 68.15 272.83 125.18
CA GLU A 32 66.90 272.06 125.28
C GLU A 32 66.58 271.27 124.00
N ALA A 33 66.91 271.79 122.82
CA ALA A 33 66.66 271.10 121.55
C ALA A 33 67.50 269.82 121.37
N ARG A 34 68.65 269.71 122.04
CA ARG A 34 69.54 268.54 121.90
C ARG A 34 69.15 267.37 122.79
N VAL A 35 68.44 267.63 123.89
CA VAL A 35 67.98 266.59 124.81
C VAL A 35 66.80 265.82 124.22
N ALA A 36 65.85 266.52 123.59
CA ALA A 36 64.67 265.89 122.98
C ALA A 36 65.03 264.87 121.87
N GLU A 37 66.06 265.16 121.06
CA GLU A 37 66.47 264.28 119.96
C GLU A 37 67.09 262.95 120.43
N LEU A 38 67.64 262.90 121.64
CA LEU A 38 68.24 261.68 122.20
C LEU A 38 67.21 260.80 122.91
N GLU A 39 66.13 261.38 123.43
CA GLU A 39 65.05 260.61 124.05
C GLU A 39 64.23 259.85 122.99
N GLU A 40 64.06 260.42 121.79
CA GLU A 40 63.35 259.76 120.68
C GLU A 40 64.06 258.48 120.21
N ARG A 41 65.39 258.49 120.13
CA ARG A 41 66.16 257.31 119.67
C ARG A 41 66.16 256.13 120.63
N LEU A 42 66.06 256.39 121.94
CA LEU A 42 66.01 255.31 122.95
C LEU A 42 64.68 254.55 122.89
N GLN A 43 63.60 255.22 122.47
CA GLN A 43 62.27 254.64 122.37
C GLN A 43 62.19 253.62 121.22
N ASP A 44 62.83 253.92 120.08
CA ASP A 44 62.84 253.03 118.91
C ASP A 44 63.60 251.71 119.17
N GLU A 45 64.69 251.76 119.92
CA GLU A 45 65.53 250.59 120.19
C GLU A 45 64.80 249.54 121.07
N ARG A 46 63.94 250.00 121.99
CA ARG A 46 63.10 249.11 122.81
C ARG A 46 62.07 248.34 122.00
N ILE A 47 61.52 248.94 120.94
CA ILE A 47 60.49 248.31 120.10
C ILE A 47 61.09 247.15 119.30
N VAL A 48 62.32 247.30 118.79
CA VAL A 48 62.99 246.27 117.99
C VAL A 48 63.35 245.05 118.82
N LEU A 49 63.85 245.24 120.05
CA LEU A 49 64.26 244.13 120.92
C LEU A 49 63.07 243.21 121.28
N THR A 50 61.93 243.81 121.61
CA THR A 50 60.71 243.07 121.99
C THR A 50 60.20 242.21 120.82
N LYS A 51 60.39 242.68 119.58
CA LYS A 51 60.00 241.95 118.38
C LYS A 51 60.89 240.73 118.15
N SER A 52 62.21 240.90 118.27
CA SER A 52 63.18 239.81 118.12
C SER A 52 63.03 238.71 119.18
N GLN A 53 62.62 239.06 120.40
CA GLN A 53 62.34 238.06 121.44
C GLN A 53 61.11 237.20 121.12
N ARG A 54 60.08 237.77 120.47
CA ARG A 54 58.92 237.01 120.01
C ARG A 54 59.28 236.00 118.93
N ASP A 55 59.99 236.46 117.91
CA ASP A 55 60.37 235.62 116.78
C ASP A 55 61.22 234.41 117.21
N ASN A 56 62.07 234.57 118.24
CA ASN A 56 62.84 233.46 118.81
C ASN A 56 61.98 232.42 119.54
N CYS A 57 60.94 232.83 120.26
CA CYS A 57 60.01 231.90 120.89
C CYS A 57 59.21 231.12 119.84
N ASP A 58 58.75 231.81 118.79
CA ASP A 58 57.97 231.18 117.72
C ASP A 58 58.81 230.12 116.97
N LEU A 59 60.09 230.41 116.69
CA LEU A 59 61.02 229.46 116.09
C LEU A 59 61.32 228.25 116.99
N ALA A 60 61.41 228.45 118.31
CA ALA A 60 61.66 227.33 119.24
C ALA A 60 60.48 226.34 119.27
N LEU A 61 59.25 226.85 119.26
CA LEU A 61 58.04 226.02 119.16
C LEU A 61 57.96 225.24 117.84
N GLU A 62 58.36 225.86 116.73
CA GLU A 62 58.38 225.18 115.43
C GLU A 62 59.36 224.00 115.40
N ILE A 63 60.50 224.12 116.11
CA ILE A 63 61.48 223.02 116.24
C ILE A 63 60.90 221.86 117.05
N GLU A 64 60.25 222.12 118.20
CA GLU A 64 59.61 221.06 119.00
C GLU A 64 58.52 220.34 118.21
N MET A 65 57.68 221.07 117.47
CA MET A 65 56.66 220.47 116.60
C MET A 65 57.26 219.59 115.50
N LEU A 66 58.39 219.98 114.92
CA LEU A 66 59.09 219.15 113.93
C LEU A 66 59.73 217.90 114.54
N GLN A 67 60.19 217.96 115.80
CA GLN A 67 60.75 216.82 116.51
C GLN A 67 59.67 215.78 116.87
N GLU A 68 58.52 216.20 117.43
CA GLU A 68 57.39 215.28 117.66
C GLU A 68 56.96 214.59 116.36
N ARG A 69 56.88 215.35 115.27
CA ARG A 69 56.52 214.80 113.95
C ARG A 69 57.55 213.82 113.39
N LEU A 70 58.83 213.99 113.74
CA LEU A 70 59.88 213.03 113.38
C LEU A 70 59.78 211.75 114.21
N GLU A 71 59.49 211.87 115.52
CA GLU A 71 59.28 210.72 116.40
C GLU A 71 58.05 209.90 115.98
N GLU A 72 56.92 210.55 115.68
CA GLU A 72 55.73 209.88 115.13
C GLU A 72 56.03 209.17 113.80
N ALA A 73 56.81 209.80 112.91
CA ALA A 73 57.22 209.18 111.65
C ALA A 73 58.10 207.94 111.89
N ASN A 74 59.02 207.99 112.86
CA ASN A 74 59.89 206.87 113.21
C ASN A 74 59.10 205.69 113.83
N GLU A 75 58.13 205.96 114.72
CA GLU A 75 57.25 204.93 115.25
C GLU A 75 56.41 204.27 114.14
N THR A 76 55.87 205.08 113.22
CA THR A 76 55.12 204.59 112.06
C THR A 76 56.00 203.68 111.17
N ILE A 77 57.26 204.07 110.92
CA ILE A 77 58.23 203.25 110.19
C ILE A 77 58.51 201.92 110.91
N SER A 78 58.69 201.95 112.23
CA SER A 78 58.95 200.73 113.02
C SER A 78 57.78 199.75 112.95
N GLN A 79 56.54 200.23 113.09
CA GLN A 79 55.33 199.40 112.95
C GLN A 79 55.20 198.82 111.53
N HIS A 80 55.56 199.58 110.50
CA HIS A 80 55.62 199.07 109.13
C HIS A 80 56.69 197.99 108.95
N MET A 81 57.88 198.16 109.52
CA MET A 81 58.95 197.16 109.47
C MET A 81 58.54 195.84 110.13
N ASP A 82 57.89 195.88 111.30
CA ASP A 82 57.41 194.66 111.96
C ASP A 82 56.24 194.00 111.21
N THR A 83 55.41 194.79 110.55
CA THR A 83 54.36 194.28 109.66
C THR A 83 54.96 193.61 108.42
N ILE A 84 56.02 194.20 107.84
CA ILE A 84 56.78 193.62 106.73
C ILE A 84 57.39 192.30 107.16
N ARG A 85 58.11 192.24 108.29
CA ARG A 85 58.70 190.98 108.80
C ARG A 85 57.66 189.88 109.02
N ARG A 86 56.49 190.22 109.57
CA ARG A 86 55.38 189.24 109.72
C ARG A 86 54.90 188.73 108.36
N LYS A 87 54.69 189.63 107.40
CA LYS A 87 54.29 189.26 106.04
C LYS A 87 55.37 188.43 105.33
N GLU A 88 56.65 188.72 105.53
CA GLU A 88 57.76 187.93 104.99
C GLU A 88 57.79 186.51 105.57
N MET A 89 57.53 186.36 106.88
CA MET A 89 57.46 185.04 107.52
C MET A 89 56.24 184.23 107.06
N GLU A 90 55.06 184.87 106.95
CA GLU A 90 53.86 184.27 106.37
C GLU A 90 54.08 183.86 104.90
N LEU A 91 54.72 184.73 104.10
CA LEU A 91 55.08 184.43 102.72
C LEU A 91 55.99 183.20 102.63
N ALA A 92 57.00 183.10 103.49
CA ALA A 92 57.91 181.95 103.53
C ALA A 92 57.18 180.64 103.91
N MET A 93 56.25 180.70 104.87
CA MET A 93 55.43 179.54 105.23
C MET A 93 54.50 179.11 104.09
N VAL A 94 53.78 180.06 103.47
CA VAL A 94 52.90 179.78 102.32
C VAL A 94 53.70 179.23 101.13
N GLN A 95 54.92 179.73 100.88
CA GLN A 95 55.79 179.18 99.85
C GLN A 95 56.17 177.73 100.14
N LYS A 96 56.54 177.41 101.38
CA LYS A 96 56.87 176.04 101.77
C LYS A 96 55.67 175.10 101.68
N GLU A 97 54.49 175.53 102.12
CA GLU A 97 53.24 174.75 102.00
C GLU A 97 52.85 174.55 100.54
N ARG A 98 52.98 175.59 99.69
CA ARG A 98 52.76 175.49 98.25
C ARG A 98 53.71 174.49 97.61
N ASP A 99 54.99 174.53 97.95
CA ASP A 99 56.00 173.64 97.36
C ASP A 99 55.78 172.19 97.81
N LEU A 100 55.38 171.97 99.07
CA LEU A 100 54.99 170.64 99.57
C LEU A 100 53.73 170.12 98.85
N LEU A 101 52.68 170.93 98.74
CA LEU A 101 51.46 170.58 98.02
C LEU A 101 51.71 170.32 96.54
N ARG A 102 52.58 171.11 95.90
CA ARG A 102 52.99 170.88 94.52
C ARG A 102 53.71 169.54 94.39
N HIS A 103 54.63 169.23 95.30
CA HIS A 103 55.36 167.98 95.28
C HIS A 103 54.43 166.77 95.46
N THR A 104 53.51 166.81 96.44
CA THR A 104 52.54 165.73 96.65
C THR A 104 51.58 165.58 95.47
N GLN A 105 51.08 166.67 94.91
CA GLN A 105 50.26 166.63 93.68
C GLN A 105 51.02 166.03 92.50
N GLU A 106 52.31 166.34 92.35
CA GLU A 106 53.14 165.82 91.27
C GLU A 106 53.44 164.32 91.45
N GLU A 107 53.66 163.87 92.69
CA GLU A 107 53.77 162.46 93.05
C GLU A 107 52.45 161.70 92.82
N ASP A 108 51.31 162.25 93.25
CA ASP A 108 49.99 161.66 93.05
C ASP A 108 49.68 161.55 91.55
N ALA A 109 49.93 162.62 90.78
CA ALA A 109 49.74 162.61 89.33
C ALA A 109 50.69 161.64 88.61
N ALA A 110 51.94 161.49 89.06
CA ALA A 110 52.87 160.49 88.54
C ALA A 110 52.42 159.07 88.89
N SER A 111 51.93 158.83 90.11
CA SER A 111 51.42 157.53 90.54
C SER A 111 50.16 157.13 89.77
N LEU A 112 49.23 158.06 89.56
CA LEU A 112 48.02 157.88 88.75
C LEU A 112 48.38 157.61 87.29
N ARG A 113 49.30 158.39 86.70
CA ARG A 113 49.79 158.14 85.34
C ARG A 113 50.41 156.75 85.21
N LYS A 114 51.21 156.32 86.18
CA LYS A 114 51.79 154.97 86.18
C LYS A 114 50.73 153.88 86.28
N ARG A 115 49.73 154.02 87.16
CA ARG A 115 48.61 153.06 87.30
C ARG A 115 47.76 152.99 86.03
N TYR A 116 47.44 154.13 85.42
CA TYR A 116 46.71 154.14 84.15
C TYR A 116 47.54 153.52 83.02
N GLN A 117 48.84 153.80 82.96
CA GLN A 117 49.73 153.20 81.98
C GLN A 117 49.78 151.67 82.12
N THR A 118 49.95 151.15 83.34
CA THR A 118 49.92 149.70 83.58
C THR A 118 48.57 149.08 83.24
N SER A 119 47.45 149.75 83.58
CA SER A 119 46.11 149.27 83.23
C SER A 119 45.86 149.26 81.72
N ILE A 120 46.35 150.28 81.00
CA ILE A 120 46.29 150.34 79.53
C ILE A 120 47.13 149.22 78.91
N GLU A 121 48.32 148.94 79.44
CA GLU A 121 49.18 147.85 78.99
C GLU A 121 48.52 146.48 79.22
N GLU A 122 47.93 146.25 80.39
CA GLU A 122 47.15 145.04 80.71
C GLU A 122 45.96 144.86 79.76
N GLN A 123 45.15 145.91 79.55
CA GLN A 123 44.02 145.89 78.61
C GLN A 123 44.47 145.65 77.16
N ASN A 124 45.61 146.22 76.75
CA ASN A 124 46.15 145.95 75.42
C ASN A 124 46.63 144.51 75.28
N HIS A 125 47.23 143.93 76.32
CA HIS A 125 47.62 142.52 76.31
C HIS A 125 46.40 141.60 76.22
N GLU A 126 45.35 141.88 77.01
CA GLU A 126 44.07 141.18 76.92
C GLU A 126 43.45 141.31 75.53
N LEU A 127 43.47 142.50 74.92
CA LEU A 127 42.98 142.71 73.55
C LEU A 127 43.76 141.89 72.51
N ASP A 128 45.09 141.81 72.65
CA ASP A 128 45.92 141.03 71.74
C ASP A 128 45.71 139.52 71.93
N ASP A 129 45.50 139.05 73.16
CA ASP A 129 45.13 137.67 73.44
C ASP A 129 43.73 137.34 72.88
N PHE A 130 42.75 138.23 73.05
CA PHE A 130 41.43 138.07 72.43
C PHE A 130 41.52 138.05 70.90
N ARG A 131 42.36 138.89 70.28
CA ARG A 131 42.60 138.86 68.82
C ARG A 131 43.22 137.54 68.37
N ARG A 132 44.18 137.00 69.13
CA ARG A 132 44.80 135.70 68.85
C ARG A 132 43.78 134.56 68.98
N ILE A 133 43.01 134.52 70.06
CA ILE A 133 41.95 133.53 70.29
C ILE A 133 40.91 133.63 69.18
N LYS A 134 40.45 134.83 68.83
CA LYS A 134 39.50 135.05 67.73
C LYS A 134 40.04 134.50 66.40
N SER A 135 41.28 134.84 66.03
CA SER A 135 41.89 134.34 64.80
C SER A 135 42.00 132.80 64.79
N LYS A 136 42.32 132.19 65.93
CA LYS A 136 42.35 130.73 66.09
C LYS A 136 40.96 130.11 65.90
N LEU A 137 39.94 130.67 66.56
CA LEU A 137 38.55 130.20 66.44
C LEU A 137 37.99 130.40 65.02
N GLU A 138 38.37 131.47 64.33
CA GLU A 138 37.99 131.69 62.92
C GLU A 138 38.61 130.63 62.00
N LYS A 139 39.87 130.24 62.23
CA LYS A 139 40.51 129.14 61.51
C LYS A 139 39.83 127.81 61.80
N GLU A 140 39.63 127.46 63.07
CA GLU A 140 38.93 126.23 63.48
C GLU A 140 37.51 126.18 62.90
N LYS A 141 36.78 127.30 62.91
CA LYS A 141 35.46 127.40 62.27
C LYS A 141 35.55 127.12 60.77
N SER A 142 36.52 127.71 60.06
CA SER A 142 36.70 127.48 58.63
C SER A 142 37.07 126.02 58.32
N GLU A 143 37.91 125.39 59.15
CA GLU A 143 38.28 123.98 59.02
C GLU A 143 37.08 123.06 59.27
N LEU A 144 36.28 123.32 60.30
CA LEU A 144 35.06 122.58 60.57
C LEU A 144 34.02 122.73 59.45
N LEU A 145 33.86 123.94 58.89
CA LEU A 145 32.98 124.14 57.73
C LEU A 145 33.46 123.33 56.51
N ASN A 146 34.75 123.34 56.20
CA ASN A 146 35.31 122.53 55.13
C ASN A 146 35.13 121.02 55.37
N GLN A 147 35.24 120.55 56.62
CA GLN A 147 34.97 119.16 56.97
C GLN A 147 33.50 118.79 56.78
N VAL A 148 32.57 119.67 57.17
CA VAL A 148 31.13 119.48 56.96
C VAL A 148 30.80 119.40 55.46
N GLU A 149 31.35 120.31 54.65
CA GLU A 149 31.17 120.28 53.19
C GLU A 149 31.73 118.99 52.57
N LYS A 150 32.91 118.54 53.03
CA LYS A 150 33.49 117.27 52.58
C LYS A 150 32.60 116.09 52.95
N PHE A 151 32.14 115.99 54.20
CA PHE A 151 31.24 114.91 54.64
C PHE A 151 29.90 114.95 53.91
N ALA A 152 29.33 116.12 53.63
CA ALA A 152 28.13 116.25 52.83
C ALA A 152 28.35 115.73 51.39
N SER A 153 29.49 116.06 50.79
CA SER A 153 29.86 115.56 49.45
C SER A 153 30.06 114.04 49.43
N ASP A 154 30.68 113.48 50.47
CA ASP A 154 30.92 112.04 50.57
C ASP A 154 29.63 111.28 50.88
N LEU A 155 28.74 111.85 51.70
CA LEU A 155 27.39 111.32 51.93
C LEU A 155 26.60 111.24 50.62
N SER A 156 26.59 112.32 49.82
CA SER A 156 25.89 112.33 48.53
C SER A 156 26.45 111.28 47.55
N LYS A 157 27.77 111.07 47.53
CA LYS A 157 28.37 109.98 46.72
C LYS A 157 27.94 108.60 47.21
N ILE A 158 27.88 108.40 48.53
CA ILE A 158 27.43 107.13 49.13
C ILE A 158 25.95 106.89 48.80
N GLU A 159 25.10 107.91 48.88
CA GLU A 159 23.68 107.82 48.52
C GLU A 159 23.51 107.42 47.05
N LEU A 160 24.21 108.07 46.12
CA LEU A 160 24.19 107.72 44.70
C LEU A 160 24.70 106.28 44.44
N MET A 161 25.76 105.87 45.14
CA MET A 161 26.27 104.50 45.04
C MET A 161 25.27 103.49 45.60
N ASN A 162 24.61 103.82 46.71
CA ASN A 162 23.61 102.96 47.34
C ASN A 162 22.39 102.79 46.44
N GLU A 163 21.88 103.88 45.86
CA GLU A 163 20.81 103.84 44.85
C GLU A 163 21.21 103.00 43.63
N SER A 164 22.45 103.11 43.15
CA SER A 164 22.94 102.26 42.06
C SER A 164 23.02 100.78 42.45
N LEU A 165 23.38 100.46 43.69
CA LEU A 165 23.45 99.08 44.19
C LEU A 165 22.06 98.49 44.41
N GLU A 166 21.12 99.26 44.94
CA GLU A 166 19.71 98.87 45.10
C GLU A 166 19.09 98.54 43.75
N ASN A 167 19.22 99.43 42.76
CA ASN A 167 18.76 99.18 41.39
C ASN A 167 19.38 97.90 40.79
N LYS A 168 20.66 97.65 41.05
CA LYS A 168 21.34 96.44 40.57
C LYS A 168 20.84 95.19 41.30
N ASN A 169 20.56 95.29 42.59
CA ASN A 169 20.02 94.18 43.37
C ASN A 169 18.59 93.83 42.92
N GLU A 170 17.73 94.84 42.72
CA GLU A 170 16.38 94.64 42.15
C GLU A 170 16.44 93.97 40.77
N ALA A 171 17.35 94.40 39.89
CA ALA A 171 17.53 93.79 38.58
C ALA A 171 17.99 92.32 38.68
N LEU A 172 18.89 91.99 39.61
CA LEU A 172 19.36 90.63 39.85
C LEU A 172 18.25 89.75 40.45
N GLU A 173 17.42 90.29 41.35
CA GLU A 173 16.26 89.59 41.90
C GLU A 173 15.21 89.30 40.81
N ALA A 174 14.92 90.28 39.94
CA ALA A 174 14.06 90.09 38.78
C ALA A 174 14.63 89.04 37.80
N GLN A 175 15.95 89.03 37.57
CA GLN A 175 16.58 87.99 36.76
C GLN A 175 16.47 86.61 37.41
N ASN A 176 16.70 86.52 38.72
CA ASN A 176 16.65 85.26 39.47
C ASN A 176 15.23 84.67 39.49
N THR A 177 14.21 85.49 39.72
CA THR A 177 12.80 85.07 39.63
C THR A 177 12.44 84.55 38.24
N ARG A 178 12.88 85.24 37.17
CA ARG A 178 12.68 84.76 35.79
C ARG A 178 13.39 83.43 35.52
N LEU A 179 14.62 83.27 35.99
CA LEU A 179 15.37 82.02 35.85
C LEU A 179 14.72 80.87 36.61
N LYS A 180 14.21 81.12 37.83
CA LYS A 180 13.46 80.13 38.60
C LYS A 180 12.20 79.68 37.87
N ALA A 181 11.40 80.62 37.37
CA ALA A 181 10.20 80.30 36.58
C ALA A 181 10.57 79.48 35.32
N GLY A 182 11.62 79.88 34.60
CA GLY A 182 12.11 79.13 33.43
C GLY A 182 12.59 77.72 33.80
N ASN A 183 13.22 77.53 34.96
CA ASN A 183 13.64 76.22 35.43
C ASN A 183 12.45 75.32 35.81
N GLU A 184 11.42 75.88 36.44
CA GLU A 184 10.17 75.17 36.74
C GLU A 184 9.46 74.72 35.46
N ASP A 185 9.39 75.58 34.45
CA ASP A 185 8.85 75.22 33.13
C ASP A 185 9.65 74.11 32.45
N LEU A 186 10.99 74.17 32.51
CA LEU A 186 11.85 73.11 31.97
C LEU A 186 11.68 71.79 32.72
N LEU A 187 11.56 71.81 34.04
CA LEU A 187 11.28 70.62 34.85
C LEU A 187 9.93 70.01 34.50
N LYS A 188 8.90 70.85 34.26
CA LYS A 188 7.59 70.39 33.80
C LYS A 188 7.66 69.75 32.42
N GLN A 189 8.34 70.39 31.46
CA GLN A 189 8.56 69.83 30.12
C GLN A 189 9.32 68.50 30.18
N LEU A 190 10.33 68.40 31.05
CA LEU A 190 11.08 67.16 31.26
C LEU A 190 10.18 66.04 31.82
N ALA A 191 9.33 66.35 32.79
CA ALA A 191 8.37 65.40 33.35
C ALA A 191 7.35 64.93 32.28
N GLU A 192 6.83 65.84 31.46
CA GLU A 192 5.94 65.51 30.34
C GLU A 192 6.63 64.64 29.27
N ALA A 193 7.88 64.96 28.93
CA ALA A 193 8.68 64.16 27.99
C ALA A 193 8.96 62.75 28.54
N HIS A 194 9.29 62.65 29.83
CA HIS A 194 9.49 61.37 30.49
C HIS A 194 8.19 60.54 30.53
N ALA A 195 7.05 61.16 30.83
CA ALA A 195 5.75 60.47 30.80
C ALA A 195 5.41 59.94 29.39
N LYS A 196 5.66 60.73 28.34
CA LYS A 196 5.51 60.30 26.94
C LYS A 196 6.44 59.13 26.61
N TYR A 197 7.71 59.22 27.03
CA TYR A 197 8.68 58.14 26.84
C TYR A 197 8.22 56.83 27.49
N THR A 198 7.78 56.87 28.75
CA THR A 198 7.26 55.69 29.45
C THR A 198 6.04 55.10 28.75
N SER A 199 5.11 55.95 28.26
CA SER A 199 3.95 55.49 27.49
C SER A 199 4.36 54.80 26.19
N LEU A 200 5.25 55.42 25.41
CA LEU A 200 5.73 54.86 24.14
C LEU A 200 6.49 53.54 24.36
N SER A 201 7.28 53.45 25.44
CA SER A 201 7.96 52.20 25.80
C SER A 201 6.99 51.09 26.17
N ALA A 202 5.87 51.41 26.84
CA ALA A 202 4.81 50.44 27.11
C ALA A 202 4.11 49.99 25.81
N ASP A 203 3.79 50.91 24.91
CA ASP A 203 3.22 50.61 23.59
C ASP A 203 4.15 49.73 22.75
N GLU A 204 5.46 49.99 22.80
CA GLU A 204 6.49 49.17 22.14
C GLU A 204 6.52 47.74 22.71
N ALA A 205 6.47 47.59 24.03
CA ALA A 205 6.40 46.28 24.67
C ALA A 205 5.11 45.51 24.30
N GLU A 206 3.98 46.19 24.14
CA GLU A 206 2.73 45.58 23.68
C GLU A 206 2.77 45.20 22.20
N ARG A 207 3.33 46.07 21.35
CA ARG A 207 3.61 45.78 19.93
C ARG A 207 4.50 44.55 19.78
N GLN A 208 5.55 44.44 20.60
CA GLN A 208 6.43 43.28 20.60
C GLN A 208 5.69 41.99 20.99
N LYS A 209 4.87 42.02 22.05
CA LYS A 209 4.02 40.86 22.41
C LYS A 209 3.06 40.47 21.28
N SER A 210 2.50 41.43 20.56
CA SER A 210 1.64 41.17 19.41
C SER A 210 2.41 40.51 18.27
N LEU A 211 3.62 41.01 17.98
CA LEU A 211 4.52 40.43 16.98
C LEU A 211 4.88 38.98 17.31
N ASP A 212 5.19 38.68 18.57
CA ASP A 212 5.53 37.32 19.02
C ASP A 212 4.34 36.36 18.85
N LYS A 213 3.12 36.82 19.15
CA LYS A 213 1.88 36.06 18.91
C LYS A 213 1.65 35.78 17.42
N LEU A 214 1.79 36.81 16.57
CA LEU A 214 1.68 36.68 15.12
C LEU A 214 2.72 35.72 14.55
N THR A 215 3.97 35.81 15.02
CA THR A 215 5.07 34.91 14.62
C THR A 215 4.76 33.47 15.02
N THR A 216 4.23 33.26 16.24
CA THR A 216 3.83 31.92 16.70
C THR A 216 2.69 31.37 15.84
N SER A 217 1.67 32.19 15.56
CA SER A 217 0.55 31.81 14.67
C SER A 217 1.02 31.48 13.26
N PHE A 218 1.92 32.28 12.70
CA PHE A 218 2.54 32.04 11.40
C PHE A 218 3.27 30.69 11.37
N ASN A 219 4.07 30.39 12.39
CA ASN A 219 4.79 29.11 12.48
C ASN A 219 3.84 27.91 12.56
N ILE A 220 2.69 28.04 13.24
CA ILE A 220 1.65 27.00 13.28
C ILE A 220 1.05 26.80 11.89
N VAL A 221 0.66 27.87 11.21
CA VAL A 221 0.09 27.82 9.85
C VAL A 221 1.11 27.24 8.88
N GLN A 222 2.38 27.61 8.96
CA GLN A 222 3.44 27.10 8.11
C GLN A 222 3.66 25.58 8.30
N ARG A 223 3.62 25.10 9.56
CA ARG A 223 3.63 23.65 9.84
C ARG A 223 2.41 22.95 9.28
N GLN A 224 1.22 23.53 9.42
CA GLN A 224 0.01 22.94 8.88
C GLN A 224 0.06 22.86 7.34
N ALA A 225 0.56 23.91 6.68
CA ALA A 225 0.75 23.92 5.24
C ALA A 225 1.69 22.80 4.77
N THR A 226 2.81 22.59 5.47
CA THR A 226 3.74 21.48 5.15
C THR A 226 3.14 20.09 5.42
N ILE A 227 2.25 19.95 6.40
CA ILE A 227 1.50 18.71 6.62
C ILE A 227 0.52 18.48 5.46
N SER A 228 -0.26 19.49 5.09
CA SER A 228 -1.23 19.38 4.01
C SER A 228 -0.58 19.18 2.64
N GLU A 229 0.62 19.73 2.38
CA GLU A 229 1.41 19.41 1.19
C GLU A 229 1.77 17.91 1.14
N LYS A 230 2.22 17.34 2.26
CA LYS A 230 2.50 15.90 2.34
C LYS A 230 1.25 15.04 2.14
N GLU A 231 0.11 15.44 2.69
CA GLU A 231 -1.17 14.77 2.48
C GLU A 231 -1.58 14.82 1.00
N ILE A 232 -1.41 15.95 0.33
CA ILE A 232 -1.67 16.09 -1.11
C ILE A 232 -0.77 15.16 -1.91
N ASP A 233 0.52 15.08 -1.59
CA ASP A 233 1.45 14.22 -2.32
C ASP A 233 1.17 12.73 -2.10
N GLU A 234 0.76 12.34 -0.89
CA GLU A 234 0.31 10.97 -0.62
C GLU A 234 -1.00 10.63 -1.36
N LEU A 235 -1.97 11.54 -1.38
CA LEU A 235 -3.21 11.36 -2.16
C LEU A 235 -2.93 11.25 -3.66
N LYS A 236 -2.01 12.05 -4.20
CA LYS A 236 -1.56 11.91 -5.60
C LYS A 236 -0.93 10.54 -5.86
N ARG A 237 -0.09 10.05 -4.94
CA ARG A 237 0.52 8.72 -5.02
C ARG A 237 -0.55 7.63 -5.06
N GLN A 238 -1.54 7.70 -4.17
CA GLN A 238 -2.68 6.77 -4.13
C GLN A 238 -3.51 6.81 -5.42
N VAL A 239 -3.83 8.00 -5.94
CA VAL A 239 -4.54 8.13 -7.22
C VAL A 239 -3.74 7.52 -8.37
N GLN A 240 -2.42 7.70 -8.39
CA GLN A 240 -1.57 7.09 -9.41
C GLN A 240 -1.57 5.56 -9.30
N GLU A 241 -1.51 5.00 -8.09
CA GLU A 241 -1.60 3.55 -7.84
C GLU A 241 -2.96 2.97 -8.25
N GLU A 242 -4.06 3.65 -7.93
CA GLU A 242 -5.40 3.25 -8.37
C GLU A 242 -5.55 3.36 -9.88
N THR A 243 -4.95 4.37 -10.50
CA THR A 243 -4.95 4.52 -11.96
C THR A 243 -4.20 3.37 -12.62
N THR A 244 -3.01 3.01 -12.13
CA THR A 244 -2.24 1.88 -12.68
C THR A 244 -2.96 0.55 -12.45
N SER A 245 -3.52 0.33 -11.25
CA SER A 245 -4.36 -0.82 -10.94
C SER A 245 -5.55 -0.93 -11.89
N ASN A 246 -6.28 0.17 -12.12
CA ASN A 246 -7.42 0.20 -13.03
C ASN A 246 -6.99 -0.10 -14.49
N THR A 247 -5.87 0.46 -14.96
CA THR A 247 -5.35 0.10 -16.30
C THR A 247 -4.99 -1.38 -16.41
N HIS A 248 -4.44 -1.99 -15.35
CA HIS A 248 -4.16 -3.41 -15.32
C HIS A 248 -5.44 -4.25 -15.34
N LEU A 249 -6.45 -3.87 -14.56
CA LEU A 249 -7.75 -4.52 -14.54
C LEU A 249 -8.47 -4.40 -15.90
N GLN A 250 -8.44 -3.23 -16.54
CA GLN A 250 -8.97 -3.05 -17.89
C GLN A 250 -8.26 -3.95 -18.91
N SER A 251 -6.92 -4.04 -18.85
CA SER A 251 -6.16 -4.95 -19.72
C SER A 251 -6.56 -6.40 -19.48
N ARG A 252 -6.68 -6.83 -18.22
CA ARG A 252 -7.10 -8.20 -17.88
C ARG A 252 -8.54 -8.49 -18.30
N GLN A 253 -9.44 -7.52 -18.15
CA GLN A 253 -10.81 -7.60 -18.64
C GLN A 253 -10.81 -7.82 -20.15
N ALA A 254 -10.09 -7.01 -20.91
CA ALA A 254 -10.00 -7.14 -22.37
C ALA A 254 -9.48 -8.54 -22.78
N THR A 255 -8.45 -9.06 -22.11
CA THR A 255 -7.94 -10.41 -22.35
C THR A 255 -9.00 -11.48 -22.08
N LEU A 256 -9.69 -11.42 -20.93
CA LEU A 256 -10.76 -12.37 -20.59
C LEU A 256 -11.93 -12.28 -21.57
N GLN A 257 -12.22 -11.09 -22.08
CA GLN A 257 -13.26 -10.88 -23.08
C GLN A 257 -12.89 -11.54 -24.41
N MET A 258 -11.64 -11.40 -24.85
CA MET A 258 -11.13 -12.13 -26.02
C MET A 258 -11.14 -13.65 -25.82
N GLU A 259 -10.78 -14.14 -24.62
CA GLU A 259 -10.84 -15.58 -24.29
C GLU A 259 -12.28 -16.10 -24.31
N LEU A 260 -13.24 -15.32 -23.82
CA LEU A 260 -14.66 -15.63 -23.86
C LEU A 260 -15.17 -15.71 -25.31
N GLU A 261 -14.91 -14.68 -26.12
CA GLU A 261 -15.29 -14.67 -27.55
C GLU A 261 -14.69 -15.86 -28.29
N ALA A 262 -13.43 -16.23 -28.01
CA ALA A 262 -12.80 -17.40 -28.59
C ALA A 262 -13.44 -18.72 -28.13
N ALA A 263 -13.86 -18.81 -26.87
CA ALA A 263 -14.55 -19.98 -26.33
C ALA A 263 -15.98 -20.12 -26.90
N GLU A 264 -16.70 -19.01 -27.06
CA GLU A 264 -18.02 -18.97 -27.71
C GLU A 264 -17.92 -19.40 -29.17
N ALA A 265 -16.94 -18.89 -29.92
CA ALA A 265 -16.69 -19.31 -31.30
C ALA A 265 -16.39 -20.83 -31.41
N ARG A 266 -15.58 -21.37 -30.48
CA ARG A 266 -15.36 -22.83 -30.40
C ARG A 266 -16.62 -23.60 -30.07
N ALA A 267 -17.45 -23.09 -29.16
CA ALA A 267 -18.70 -23.74 -28.80
C ALA A 267 -19.71 -23.75 -29.96
N GLU A 268 -19.79 -22.67 -30.75
CA GLU A 268 -20.57 -22.63 -31.99
C GLU A 268 -20.03 -23.63 -33.02
N GLU A 269 -18.72 -23.70 -33.23
CA GLU A 269 -18.10 -24.67 -34.15
C GLU A 269 -18.39 -26.11 -33.71
N GLU A 270 -18.25 -26.43 -32.43
CA GLU A 270 -18.56 -27.75 -31.88
C GLU A 270 -20.05 -28.08 -32.00
N ALA A 271 -20.93 -27.10 -31.77
CA ALA A 271 -22.37 -27.26 -31.96
C ALA A 271 -22.73 -27.52 -33.43
N GLU A 272 -22.11 -26.82 -34.37
CA GLU A 272 -22.30 -27.04 -35.80
C GLU A 272 -21.77 -28.41 -36.23
N ASN A 273 -20.59 -28.80 -35.77
CA ASN A 273 -20.02 -30.14 -35.98
C ASN A 273 -20.92 -31.24 -35.42
N ALA A 274 -21.46 -31.06 -34.21
CA ALA A 274 -22.42 -31.99 -33.62
C ALA A 274 -23.70 -32.09 -34.45
N ASN A 275 -24.21 -30.96 -34.95
CA ASN A 275 -25.39 -30.93 -35.81
C ASN A 275 -25.15 -31.64 -37.15
N GLN A 276 -23.98 -31.42 -37.77
CA GLN A 276 -23.54 -32.13 -38.98
C GLN A 276 -23.40 -33.63 -38.72
N ALA A 277 -22.78 -34.05 -37.62
CA ALA A 277 -22.67 -35.45 -37.23
C ALA A 277 -24.05 -36.08 -37.00
N GLN A 278 -24.98 -35.35 -36.38
CA GLN A 278 -26.35 -35.81 -36.16
C GLN A 278 -27.13 -35.94 -37.47
N GLN A 279 -26.98 -35.01 -38.42
CA GLN A 279 -27.53 -35.14 -39.77
C GLN A 279 -26.96 -36.35 -40.51
N GLN A 280 -25.65 -36.56 -40.43
CA GLN A 280 -24.99 -37.71 -41.05
C GLN A 280 -25.46 -39.04 -40.43
N LEU A 281 -25.64 -39.08 -39.11
CA LEU A 281 -26.18 -40.24 -38.40
C LEU A 281 -27.66 -40.48 -38.76
N ALA A 282 -28.46 -39.43 -38.92
CA ALA A 282 -29.84 -39.57 -39.41
C ALA A 282 -29.88 -40.15 -40.82
N LYS A 283 -28.97 -39.69 -41.70
CA LYS A 283 -28.83 -40.21 -43.06
C LYS A 283 -28.43 -41.68 -43.09
N THR A 284 -27.39 -42.08 -42.34
CA THR A 284 -26.96 -43.49 -42.29
C THR A 284 -28.02 -44.39 -41.66
N ASN A 285 -28.76 -43.91 -40.65
CA ASN A 285 -29.89 -44.65 -40.09
C ASN A 285 -31.02 -44.83 -41.13
N ALA A 286 -31.31 -43.82 -41.95
CA ALA A 286 -32.28 -43.95 -43.03
C ALA A 286 -31.82 -44.94 -44.11
N GLU A 287 -30.53 -44.92 -44.48
CA GLU A 287 -29.92 -45.89 -45.39
C GLU A 287 -30.00 -47.32 -44.81
N LEU A 288 -29.69 -47.48 -43.53
CA LEU A 288 -29.76 -48.77 -42.83
C LEU A 288 -31.21 -49.29 -42.75
N ALA A 289 -32.18 -48.41 -42.48
CA ALA A 289 -33.60 -48.76 -42.54
C ALA A 289 -34.03 -49.20 -43.95
N ALA A 290 -33.59 -48.49 -44.99
CA ALA A 290 -33.86 -48.87 -46.38
C ALA A 290 -33.24 -50.23 -46.73
N PHE A 291 -32.01 -50.52 -46.28
CA PHE A 291 -31.40 -51.83 -46.44
C PHE A 291 -32.16 -52.92 -45.69
N ARG A 292 -32.59 -52.66 -44.44
CA ARG A 292 -33.44 -53.60 -43.69
C ARG A 292 -34.71 -53.93 -44.46
N THR A 293 -35.45 -52.94 -44.93
CA THR A 293 -36.68 -53.17 -45.71
C THR A 293 -36.40 -53.91 -47.02
N LYS A 294 -35.29 -53.60 -47.71
CA LYS A 294 -34.88 -54.31 -48.92
C LYS A 294 -34.60 -55.78 -48.64
N TYR A 295 -33.80 -56.08 -47.62
CA TYR A 295 -33.45 -57.46 -47.27
C TYR A 295 -34.63 -58.23 -46.67
N GLU A 296 -35.49 -57.59 -45.86
CA GLU A 296 -36.75 -58.19 -45.40
C GLU A 296 -37.64 -58.60 -46.57
N ARG A 297 -37.70 -57.75 -47.61
CA ARG A 297 -38.42 -58.05 -48.84
C ARG A 297 -37.79 -59.20 -49.63
N GLU A 298 -36.47 -59.19 -49.83
CA GLU A 298 -35.75 -60.29 -50.51
C GLU A 298 -35.92 -61.62 -49.75
N VAL A 299 -35.87 -61.62 -48.42
CA VAL A 299 -36.11 -62.81 -47.59
C VAL A 299 -37.57 -63.28 -47.71
N ALA A 300 -38.54 -62.37 -47.76
CA ALA A 300 -39.93 -62.73 -47.98
C ALA A 300 -40.16 -63.34 -49.38
N GLU A 301 -39.54 -62.78 -50.41
CA GLU A 301 -39.58 -63.32 -51.78
C GLU A 301 -38.93 -64.71 -51.85
N LEU A 302 -37.74 -64.90 -51.26
CA LEU A 302 -37.08 -66.22 -51.17
C LEU A 302 -37.92 -67.24 -50.39
N ASN A 303 -38.55 -66.84 -49.28
CA ASN A 303 -39.45 -67.73 -48.54
C ASN A 303 -40.67 -68.14 -49.37
N ASN A 304 -41.26 -67.23 -50.14
CA ASN A 304 -42.35 -67.55 -51.05
C ASN A 304 -41.89 -68.53 -52.15
N GLU A 305 -40.71 -68.34 -52.73
CA GLU A 305 -40.13 -69.27 -53.70
C GLU A 305 -39.89 -70.67 -53.10
N ILE A 306 -39.38 -70.73 -51.86
CA ILE A 306 -39.21 -71.97 -51.12
C ILE A 306 -40.55 -72.66 -50.86
N ASP A 307 -41.58 -71.91 -50.46
CA ASP A 307 -42.91 -72.48 -50.19
C ASP A 307 -43.61 -72.94 -51.48
N GLU A 308 -43.42 -72.25 -52.60
CA GLU A 308 -43.86 -72.71 -53.92
C GLU A 308 -43.10 -73.96 -54.39
N ALA A 309 -41.79 -74.02 -54.17
CA ALA A 309 -40.99 -75.21 -54.46
C ALA A 309 -41.43 -76.40 -53.59
N LYS A 310 -41.66 -76.18 -52.29
CA LYS A 310 -42.22 -77.19 -51.38
C LYS A 310 -43.59 -77.67 -51.87
N ARG A 311 -44.51 -76.77 -52.20
CA ARG A 311 -45.83 -77.14 -52.76
C ARG A 311 -45.69 -78.00 -54.02
N ARG A 312 -44.84 -77.60 -54.97
CA ARG A 312 -44.55 -78.38 -56.18
C ARG A 312 -44.01 -79.77 -55.87
N HIS A 313 -43.04 -79.88 -54.96
CA HIS A 313 -42.49 -81.17 -54.55
C HIS A 313 -43.52 -82.03 -53.82
N THR A 314 -44.34 -81.45 -52.93
CA THR A 314 -45.42 -82.18 -52.25
C THR A 314 -46.45 -82.70 -53.25
N THR A 315 -46.91 -81.89 -54.20
CA THR A 315 -47.82 -82.35 -55.27
C THR A 315 -47.18 -83.48 -56.07
N ARG A 316 -45.90 -83.34 -56.45
CA ARG A 316 -45.18 -84.37 -57.22
C ARG A 316 -45.02 -85.67 -56.42
N THR A 317 -44.76 -85.59 -55.13
CA THR A 317 -44.70 -86.75 -54.23
C THR A 317 -46.06 -87.43 -54.11
N ASN A 318 -47.15 -86.67 -54.02
CA ASN A 318 -48.50 -87.24 -53.97
C ASN A 318 -48.86 -87.96 -55.29
N GLU A 319 -48.55 -87.38 -56.44
CA GLU A 319 -48.74 -88.03 -57.76
C GLU A 319 -47.95 -89.33 -57.89
N LEU A 320 -46.68 -89.33 -57.46
CA LEU A 320 -45.84 -90.53 -57.48
C LEU A 320 -46.34 -91.60 -56.49
N THR A 321 -46.85 -91.17 -55.34
CA THR A 321 -47.48 -92.07 -54.35
C THR A 321 -48.75 -92.71 -54.94
N GLU A 322 -49.64 -91.95 -55.58
CA GLU A 322 -50.82 -92.51 -56.25
C GLU A 322 -50.45 -93.48 -57.38
N GLN A 323 -49.43 -93.16 -58.18
CA GLN A 323 -48.92 -94.07 -59.22
C GLN A 323 -48.35 -95.36 -58.61
N TYR A 324 -47.60 -95.25 -57.53
CA TYR A 324 -47.07 -96.40 -56.79
C TYR A 324 -48.20 -97.27 -56.22
N GLU A 325 -49.21 -96.68 -55.57
CA GLU A 325 -50.35 -97.41 -55.03
C GLU A 325 -51.17 -98.12 -56.12
N SER A 326 -51.33 -97.50 -57.29
CA SER A 326 -51.99 -98.09 -58.46
C SER A 326 -51.24 -99.31 -59.00
N GLU A 327 -49.93 -99.19 -59.21
CA GLU A 327 -49.10 -100.32 -59.67
C GLU A 327 -49.00 -101.41 -58.61
N HIS A 328 -48.91 -101.05 -57.33
CA HIS A 328 -48.90 -102.02 -56.22
C HIS A 328 -50.22 -102.82 -56.15
N ALA A 329 -51.37 -102.16 -56.35
CA ALA A 329 -52.65 -102.85 -56.46
C ALA A 329 -52.71 -103.81 -57.67
N ARG A 330 -52.09 -103.43 -58.80
CA ARG A 330 -51.97 -104.29 -59.99
C ARG A 330 -51.09 -105.51 -59.72
N VAL A 331 -49.97 -105.34 -59.02
CA VAL A 331 -49.09 -106.43 -58.60
C VAL A 331 -49.83 -107.41 -57.67
N LEU A 332 -50.55 -106.92 -56.67
CA LEU A 332 -51.34 -107.78 -55.78
C LEU A 332 -52.43 -108.58 -56.53
N SER A 333 -53.06 -108.00 -57.55
CA SER A 333 -54.01 -108.70 -58.41
C SER A 333 -53.34 -109.81 -59.23
N LEU A 334 -52.15 -109.54 -59.79
CA LEU A 334 -51.35 -110.51 -60.51
C LEU A 334 -50.83 -111.63 -59.61
N GLU A 335 -50.45 -111.33 -58.36
CA GLU A 335 -50.04 -112.35 -57.39
C GLU A 335 -51.20 -113.29 -57.01
N ARG A 336 -52.43 -112.76 -56.88
CA ARG A 336 -53.63 -113.59 -56.65
C ARG A 336 -53.94 -114.52 -57.83
N THR A 337 -53.86 -114.00 -59.05
CA THR A 337 -54.08 -114.84 -60.26
C THR A 337 -52.96 -115.86 -60.44
N LYS A 338 -51.71 -115.51 -60.13
CA LYS A 338 -50.57 -116.45 -60.10
C LYS A 338 -50.81 -117.58 -59.08
N THR A 339 -51.21 -117.27 -57.86
CA THR A 339 -51.48 -118.30 -56.83
C THR A 339 -52.64 -119.21 -57.23
N GLN A 340 -53.71 -118.66 -57.81
CA GLN A 340 -54.84 -119.43 -58.33
C GLN A 340 -54.42 -120.40 -59.45
N LEU A 341 -53.67 -119.94 -60.45
CA LEU A 341 -53.15 -120.78 -61.55
C LEU A 341 -52.16 -121.84 -61.04
N THR A 342 -51.34 -121.49 -60.05
CA THR A 342 -50.42 -122.46 -59.42
C THR A 342 -51.19 -123.58 -58.70
N GLY A 343 -52.31 -123.25 -58.05
CA GLY A 343 -53.20 -124.25 -57.45
C GLY A 343 -53.85 -125.18 -58.48
N GLN A 344 -54.33 -124.62 -59.60
CA GLN A 344 -54.90 -125.42 -60.69
C GLN A 344 -53.87 -126.36 -61.34
N ILE A 345 -52.61 -125.92 -61.49
CA ILE A 345 -51.52 -126.76 -61.99
C ILE A 345 -51.27 -127.94 -61.03
N HIS A 346 -51.25 -127.68 -59.71
CA HIS A 346 -51.05 -128.74 -58.71
C HIS A 346 -52.17 -129.79 -58.72
N GLU A 347 -53.41 -129.36 -58.90
CA GLU A 347 -54.57 -130.26 -59.00
C GLU A 347 -54.54 -131.12 -60.28
N ILE A 348 -54.14 -130.54 -61.41
CA ILE A 348 -53.93 -131.29 -62.66
C ILE A 348 -52.75 -132.27 -62.53
N GLN A 349 -51.68 -131.91 -61.81
CA GLN A 349 -50.56 -132.81 -61.54
C GLN A 349 -50.96 -134.00 -60.67
N LEU A 350 -51.77 -133.79 -59.62
CA LEU A 350 -52.32 -134.88 -58.81
C LEU A 350 -53.19 -135.84 -59.65
N GLN A 351 -54.00 -135.31 -60.58
CA GLN A 351 -54.79 -136.13 -61.50
C GLN A 351 -53.91 -136.92 -62.48
N LEU A 352 -52.85 -136.30 -63.01
CA LEU A 352 -51.90 -136.96 -63.90
C LEU A 352 -51.14 -138.10 -63.20
N ASP A 353 -50.68 -137.87 -61.97
CA ASP A 353 -49.99 -138.87 -61.15
C ASP A 353 -50.93 -140.05 -60.84
N SER A 354 -52.21 -139.79 -60.53
CA SER A 354 -53.23 -140.84 -60.37
C SER A 354 -53.42 -141.68 -61.63
N TYR A 355 -53.57 -141.05 -62.80
CA TYR A 355 -53.70 -141.77 -64.07
C TYR A 355 -52.42 -142.52 -64.46
N GLN A 356 -51.24 -142.05 -64.05
CA GLN A 356 -49.99 -142.77 -64.25
C GLN A 356 -49.89 -144.05 -63.42
N VAL A 357 -50.39 -144.03 -62.17
CA VAL A 357 -50.50 -145.23 -61.33
C VAL A 357 -51.46 -146.24 -61.97
N ASP A 358 -52.66 -145.80 -62.38
CA ASP A 358 -53.64 -146.68 -63.04
C ASP A 358 -53.08 -147.31 -64.34
N ASN A 359 -52.29 -146.54 -65.11
CA ASN A 359 -51.65 -147.04 -66.34
C ASN A 359 -50.56 -148.09 -66.06
N LEU A 360 -49.82 -147.94 -64.95
CA LEU A 360 -48.80 -148.89 -64.50
C LEU A 360 -49.44 -150.21 -64.06
N ASP A 361 -50.53 -150.14 -63.30
CA ASP A 361 -51.28 -151.32 -62.84
C ASP A 361 -51.86 -152.10 -64.03
N LEU A 362 -52.50 -151.40 -64.98
CA LEU A 362 -53.01 -152.01 -66.22
C LEU A 362 -51.89 -152.64 -67.07
N LYS A 363 -50.69 -152.03 -67.11
CA LYS A 363 -49.52 -152.61 -67.80
C LYS A 363 -49.01 -153.88 -67.12
N GLN A 364 -49.04 -153.94 -65.79
CA GLN A 364 -48.67 -155.14 -65.04
C GLN A 364 -49.67 -156.28 -65.26
N GLU A 365 -50.96 -155.96 -65.27
CA GLU A 365 -52.04 -156.92 -65.57
C GLU A 365 -51.94 -157.47 -66.99
N LEU A 366 -51.73 -156.59 -67.99
CA LEU A 366 -51.52 -156.98 -69.38
C LEU A 366 -50.32 -157.94 -69.53
N LYS A 367 -49.21 -157.67 -68.82
CA LYS A 367 -48.02 -158.53 -68.78
C LYS A 367 -48.31 -159.91 -68.19
N SER A 368 -49.06 -159.96 -67.09
CA SER A 368 -49.47 -161.22 -66.46
C SER A 368 -50.29 -162.08 -67.43
N VAL A 369 -51.31 -161.49 -68.07
CA VAL A 369 -52.19 -162.18 -69.02
C VAL A 369 -51.45 -162.63 -70.28
N THR A 370 -50.51 -161.83 -70.80
CA THR A 370 -49.67 -162.25 -71.94
C THR A 370 -48.72 -163.40 -71.59
N THR A 371 -48.23 -163.47 -70.35
CA THR A 371 -47.38 -164.58 -69.92
C THR A 371 -48.18 -165.89 -69.86
N GLN A 372 -49.39 -165.84 -69.28
CA GLN A 372 -50.33 -166.97 -69.22
C GLN A 372 -50.78 -167.43 -70.62
N LEU A 373 -50.99 -166.49 -71.55
CA LEU A 373 -51.28 -166.81 -72.94
C LEU A 373 -50.11 -167.55 -73.60
N SER A 374 -48.87 -167.09 -73.43
CA SER A 374 -47.70 -167.77 -74.02
C SER A 374 -47.48 -169.18 -73.46
N GLU A 375 -47.77 -169.40 -72.17
CA GLU A 375 -47.66 -170.73 -71.56
C GLU A 375 -48.71 -171.70 -72.10
N THR A 376 -49.94 -171.22 -72.32
CA THR A 376 -51.02 -172.04 -72.91
C THR A 376 -50.81 -172.31 -74.40
N GLU A 377 -50.28 -171.35 -75.16
CA GLU A 377 -49.90 -171.55 -76.58
C GLU A 377 -48.79 -172.58 -76.73
N LYS A 378 -47.80 -172.57 -75.84
CA LYS A 378 -46.69 -173.53 -75.85
C LYS A 378 -47.14 -174.95 -75.52
N ILE A 379 -48.07 -175.11 -74.56
CA ILE A 379 -48.70 -176.40 -74.26
C ILE A 379 -49.53 -176.90 -75.46
N LEU A 380 -50.21 -176.00 -76.18
CA LEU A 380 -50.96 -176.36 -77.38
C LEU A 380 -50.04 -176.84 -78.52
N GLU A 381 -48.91 -176.17 -78.75
CA GLU A 381 -47.90 -176.59 -79.74
C GLU A 381 -47.26 -177.94 -79.40
N GLU A 382 -46.98 -178.21 -78.13
CA GLU A 382 -46.44 -179.52 -77.69
C GLU A 382 -47.45 -180.65 -77.97
N ILE A 383 -48.74 -180.43 -77.70
CA ILE A 383 -49.80 -181.42 -78.00
C ILE A 383 -50.01 -181.59 -79.51
N GLN A 384 -49.94 -180.51 -80.28
CA GLN A 384 -50.08 -180.56 -81.75
C GLN A 384 -48.91 -181.26 -82.43
N THR A 385 -47.68 -181.06 -81.91
CA THR A 385 -46.49 -181.76 -82.42
C THR A 385 -46.50 -183.24 -82.09
N GLU A 386 -47.00 -183.65 -80.91
CA GLU A 386 -47.22 -185.06 -80.59
C GLU A 386 -48.30 -185.72 -81.48
N ASP A 387 -49.44 -185.05 -81.72
CA ASP A 387 -50.49 -185.58 -82.62
C ASP A 387 -49.97 -185.72 -84.07
N ALA A 388 -49.20 -184.74 -84.56
CA ALA A 388 -48.58 -184.80 -85.88
C ALA A 388 -47.56 -185.94 -86.01
N GLN A 389 -46.75 -186.20 -84.97
CA GLN A 389 -45.81 -187.32 -84.95
C GLN A 389 -46.52 -188.67 -84.94
N LEU A 390 -47.61 -188.81 -84.18
CA LEU A 390 -48.41 -190.04 -84.13
C LEU A 390 -49.12 -190.31 -85.47
N ARG A 391 -49.66 -189.28 -86.12
CA ARG A 391 -50.25 -189.40 -87.47
C ARG A 391 -49.22 -189.74 -88.54
N SER A 392 -48.02 -189.17 -88.45
CA SER A 392 -46.89 -189.50 -89.34
C SER A 392 -46.47 -190.97 -89.22
N LYS A 393 -46.38 -191.49 -87.97
CA LYS A 393 -46.10 -192.92 -87.74
C LYS A 393 -47.21 -193.82 -88.27
N LEU A 394 -48.48 -193.44 -88.12
CA LEU A 394 -49.61 -194.19 -88.67
C LEU A 394 -49.59 -194.22 -90.21
N SER A 395 -49.28 -193.08 -90.83
CA SER A 395 -49.17 -192.94 -92.29
C SER A 395 -47.99 -193.73 -92.86
N ALA A 396 -46.84 -193.73 -92.18
CA ALA A 396 -45.67 -194.52 -92.57
C ALA A 396 -45.98 -196.03 -92.61
N VAL A 397 -46.65 -196.54 -91.57
CA VAL A 397 -47.07 -197.95 -91.51
C VAL A 397 -48.11 -198.28 -92.59
N GLN A 398 -49.05 -197.37 -92.90
CA GLN A 398 -50.01 -197.55 -93.99
C GLN A 398 -49.34 -197.52 -95.39
N LYS A 399 -48.28 -196.74 -95.55
CA LYS A 399 -47.50 -196.67 -96.79
C LYS A 399 -46.65 -197.92 -97.02
N GLU A 400 -46.07 -198.48 -95.97
CA GLU A 400 -45.37 -199.78 -96.05
C GLU A 400 -46.34 -200.93 -96.38
N LEU A 401 -47.54 -200.93 -95.79
CA LEU A 401 -48.56 -201.94 -96.06
C LEU A 401 -49.06 -201.89 -97.51
N SER A 402 -49.31 -200.69 -98.04
CA SER A 402 -49.77 -200.50 -99.43
C SER A 402 -48.66 -200.77 -100.45
N SER A 403 -47.40 -200.43 -100.15
CA SER A 403 -46.24 -200.77 -100.99
C SER A 403 -46.02 -202.28 -101.07
N THR A 404 -46.15 -203.00 -99.95
CA THR A 404 -46.07 -204.47 -99.94
C THR A 404 -47.22 -205.11 -100.72
N ARG A 405 -48.40 -204.49 -100.71
CA ARG A 405 -49.57 -204.93 -101.47
C ARG A 405 -49.43 -204.69 -102.97
N ASN A 406 -48.86 -203.56 -103.38
CA ASN A 406 -48.61 -203.24 -104.79
C ASN A 406 -47.45 -204.05 -105.37
N TRP A 407 -46.37 -204.27 -104.61
CA TRP A 407 -45.28 -205.18 -105.00
C TRP A 407 -45.80 -206.60 -105.27
N ARG A 408 -46.75 -207.08 -104.45
CA ARG A 408 -47.41 -208.37 -104.65
C ARG A 408 -48.27 -208.38 -105.92
N VAL A 409 -49.09 -207.36 -106.15
CA VAL A 409 -49.97 -207.25 -107.33
C VAL A 409 -49.18 -207.12 -108.66
N GLU A 410 -48.02 -206.46 -108.67
CA GLU A 410 -47.17 -206.33 -109.87
C GLU A 410 -46.36 -207.60 -110.21
N ASN A 411 -45.97 -208.39 -109.21
CA ASN A 411 -45.18 -209.61 -109.44
C ASN A 411 -46.03 -210.87 -109.65
N GLU A 412 -47.29 -210.90 -109.20
CA GLU A 412 -48.24 -212.02 -109.42
C GLU A 412 -48.43 -212.41 -110.91
N PRO A 413 -48.59 -211.46 -111.87
CA PRO A 413 -48.69 -211.79 -113.30
C PRO A 413 -47.37 -212.31 -113.88
N ARG A 414 -46.24 -211.85 -113.35
CA ARG A 414 -44.88 -212.29 -113.72
C ARG A 414 -44.61 -213.71 -113.21
N LEU A 415 -45.10 -214.03 -112.01
CA LEU A 415 -45.08 -215.38 -111.43
C LEU A 415 -45.97 -216.35 -112.21
N LEU A 416 -47.19 -215.93 -112.59
CA LEU A 416 -48.11 -216.72 -113.43
C LEU A 416 -47.58 -216.92 -114.87
N SER A 417 -46.86 -215.94 -115.43
CA SER A 417 -46.15 -216.08 -116.71
C SER A 417 -44.99 -217.08 -116.60
N LEU A 418 -44.17 -216.98 -115.56
CA LEU A 418 -43.08 -217.92 -115.27
C LEU A 418 -43.60 -219.33 -114.97
N GLU A 419 -44.74 -219.49 -114.30
CA GLU A 419 -45.40 -220.79 -114.10
C GLU A 419 -45.98 -221.39 -115.39
N LYS A 420 -46.46 -220.55 -116.33
CA LYS A 420 -46.93 -220.98 -117.65
C LYS A 420 -45.76 -221.38 -118.55
N GLU A 421 -44.63 -220.67 -118.45
CA GLU A 421 -43.36 -221.03 -119.08
C GLU A 421 -42.77 -222.31 -118.47
N ASN A 422 -42.91 -222.50 -117.16
CA ASN A 422 -42.50 -223.71 -116.44
C ASN A 422 -43.41 -224.91 -116.77
N ARG A 423 -44.72 -224.73 -116.99
CA ARG A 423 -45.61 -225.77 -117.55
C ARG A 423 -45.23 -226.12 -118.99
N ASN A 424 -44.90 -225.14 -119.82
CA ASN A 424 -44.48 -225.37 -121.21
C ASN A 424 -43.12 -226.09 -121.30
N ASN A 425 -42.20 -225.78 -120.38
CA ASN A 425 -40.95 -226.52 -120.19
C ASN A 425 -41.16 -227.91 -119.58
N ALA A 426 -42.13 -228.08 -118.67
CA ALA A 426 -42.51 -229.38 -118.13
C ALA A 426 -43.17 -230.29 -119.19
N GLU A 427 -43.94 -229.73 -120.12
CA GLU A 427 -44.56 -230.46 -121.24
C GLU A 427 -43.52 -230.85 -122.30
N LYS A 428 -42.50 -230.00 -122.51
CA LYS A 428 -41.29 -230.40 -123.27
C LYS A 428 -40.52 -231.53 -122.59
N ILE A 429 -40.38 -231.52 -121.26
CA ILE A 429 -39.78 -232.63 -120.50
C ILE A 429 -40.64 -233.89 -120.61
N LYS A 430 -41.97 -233.76 -120.57
CA LYS A 430 -42.89 -234.89 -120.76
C LYS A 430 -42.72 -235.51 -122.14
N ASN A 431 -42.58 -234.71 -123.20
CA ASN A 431 -42.34 -235.20 -124.56
C ASN A 431 -40.95 -235.85 -124.70
N LEU A 432 -39.92 -235.30 -124.04
CA LEU A 432 -38.60 -235.95 -123.98
C LEU A 432 -38.63 -237.26 -123.18
N LYS A 433 -39.45 -237.35 -122.14
CA LYS A 433 -39.66 -238.59 -121.37
C LYS A 433 -40.47 -239.62 -122.13
N GLU A 434 -41.50 -239.22 -122.87
CA GLU A 434 -42.24 -240.15 -123.71
C GLU A 434 -41.36 -240.69 -124.85
N SER A 435 -40.45 -239.87 -125.38
CA SER A 435 -39.38 -240.34 -126.27
C SER A 435 -38.43 -241.33 -125.59
N ALA A 436 -38.08 -241.09 -124.32
CA ALA A 436 -37.26 -242.02 -123.55
C ALA A 436 -38.00 -243.33 -123.25
N THR A 437 -39.31 -243.30 -123.01
CA THR A 437 -40.09 -244.53 -122.87
C THR A 437 -40.20 -245.32 -124.18
N LYS A 438 -40.12 -244.67 -125.35
CA LYS A 438 -40.05 -245.37 -126.63
C LYS A 438 -38.67 -246.01 -126.86
N LEU A 439 -37.58 -245.27 -126.64
CA LEU A 439 -36.22 -245.81 -126.79
C LEU A 439 -35.91 -246.90 -125.76
N ALA A 440 -36.46 -246.81 -124.55
CA ALA A 440 -36.33 -247.85 -123.53
C ALA A 440 -37.09 -249.11 -123.93
N LYS A 441 -38.30 -248.99 -124.50
CA LYS A 441 -39.01 -250.17 -125.04
C LYS A 441 -38.23 -250.84 -126.19
N GLU A 442 -37.59 -250.07 -127.07
CA GLU A 442 -36.72 -250.61 -128.13
C GLU A 442 -35.44 -251.26 -127.56
N ASN A 443 -34.87 -250.70 -126.50
CA ASN A 443 -33.72 -251.28 -125.82
C ASN A 443 -34.09 -252.56 -125.05
N ASP A 444 -35.27 -252.61 -124.45
CA ASP A 444 -35.64 -253.75 -123.63
C ASP A 444 -36.15 -254.91 -124.50
N GLU A 445 -36.70 -254.65 -125.69
CA GLU A 445 -36.89 -255.69 -126.72
C GLU A 445 -35.54 -256.23 -127.24
N MET A 446 -34.47 -255.41 -127.26
CA MET A 446 -33.09 -255.81 -127.54
C MET A 446 -32.45 -256.60 -126.38
N GLU A 447 -32.71 -256.25 -125.12
CA GLU A 447 -32.26 -257.03 -123.94
C GLU A 447 -33.02 -258.35 -123.80
N ALA A 448 -34.33 -258.35 -124.09
CA ALA A 448 -35.09 -259.57 -124.21
C ALA A 448 -34.51 -260.50 -125.30
N MET A 449 -33.97 -259.96 -126.39
CA MET A 449 -33.25 -260.74 -127.40
C MET A 449 -31.88 -261.22 -126.91
N GLN A 450 -31.10 -260.39 -126.22
CA GLN A 450 -29.80 -260.77 -125.68
C GLN A 450 -29.93 -261.89 -124.64
N VAL A 451 -30.87 -261.76 -123.71
CA VAL A 451 -31.06 -262.77 -122.66
C VAL A 451 -31.73 -264.04 -123.20
N ARG A 452 -32.41 -263.98 -124.34
CA ARG A 452 -32.87 -265.18 -125.05
C ARG A 452 -31.73 -265.90 -125.81
N LEU A 453 -30.72 -265.16 -126.29
CA LEU A 453 -29.47 -265.74 -126.83
C LEU A 453 -28.55 -266.27 -125.72
N GLU A 454 -28.64 -265.71 -124.50
CA GLU A 454 -27.92 -266.21 -123.31
C GLU A 454 -28.62 -267.38 -122.60
N ARG A 455 -29.96 -267.42 -122.67
CA ARG A 455 -30.73 -268.65 -122.44
C ARG A 455 -30.05 -269.85 -123.12
N GLU A 456 -29.61 -269.71 -124.38
CA GLU A 456 -29.05 -270.82 -125.15
C GLU A 456 -27.60 -271.17 -124.75
N ARG A 457 -26.80 -270.25 -124.20
CA ARG A 457 -25.42 -270.54 -123.78
C ARG A 457 -25.36 -271.30 -122.45
N GLU A 458 -26.17 -270.92 -121.46
CA GLU A 458 -26.18 -271.60 -120.14
C GLU A 458 -27.02 -272.87 -120.14
N SER A 459 -27.95 -272.99 -121.09
CA SER A 459 -28.50 -274.28 -121.51
C SER A 459 -27.51 -275.19 -122.23
N LEU A 460 -26.38 -274.70 -122.77
CA LEU A 460 -25.35 -275.58 -123.33
C LEU A 460 -24.27 -275.91 -122.29
N GLN A 461 -24.06 -275.02 -121.31
CA GLN A 461 -23.32 -275.35 -120.08
C GLN A 461 -24.10 -276.28 -119.13
N MET A 462 -25.46 -276.30 -119.20
CA MET A 462 -26.36 -277.38 -118.72
C MET A 462 -25.65 -278.72 -118.75
N ASN A 463 -25.04 -279.06 -119.88
CA ASN A 463 -24.89 -280.45 -120.25
C ASN A 463 -23.48 -281.00 -120.13
N VAL A 464 -22.47 -280.12 -119.98
CA VAL A 464 -21.13 -280.62 -119.71
C VAL A 464 -21.00 -280.99 -118.23
N ARG A 465 -21.67 -280.26 -117.33
CA ARG A 465 -21.64 -280.61 -115.90
C ARG A 465 -22.65 -281.67 -115.48
N GLU A 466 -23.68 -281.93 -116.29
CA GLU A 466 -24.32 -283.25 -116.23
C GLU A 466 -23.28 -284.37 -116.46
N MET A 467 -22.47 -284.28 -117.51
CA MET A 467 -21.64 -285.42 -117.95
C MET A 467 -20.28 -285.54 -117.28
N GLU A 468 -19.73 -284.45 -116.73
CA GLU A 468 -18.60 -284.59 -115.84
C GLU A 468 -19.12 -285.31 -114.64
N GLU A 469 -19.86 -284.57 -113.83
CA GLU A 469 -19.66 -284.83 -112.42
C GLU A 469 -20.30 -286.15 -111.94
N THR A 470 -20.97 -286.87 -112.84
CA THR A 470 -21.33 -288.30 -112.78
C THR A 470 -20.11 -289.23 -112.66
N LEU A 471 -18.89 -288.75 -112.91
CA LEU A 471 -17.66 -289.54 -112.85
C LEU A 471 -17.12 -289.70 -111.43
N LEU A 472 -17.57 -288.87 -110.49
CA LEU A 472 -17.17 -289.06 -109.11
C LEU A 472 -18.28 -289.56 -108.17
N GLU A 473 -19.50 -289.86 -108.69
CA GLU A 473 -20.08 -291.18 -108.37
C GLU A 473 -19.18 -292.29 -108.99
N THR A 474 -19.56 -293.56 -108.87
CA THR A 474 -18.92 -294.74 -109.50
C THR A 474 -17.55 -295.16 -109.02
N GLU A 475 -16.45 -294.48 -109.32
CA GLU A 475 -15.17 -295.03 -108.87
C GLU A 475 -14.91 -294.62 -107.40
N VAL A 476 -14.99 -295.43 -106.32
CA VAL A 476 -15.47 -296.79 -106.07
C VAL A 476 -15.46 -296.95 -104.52
N GLY A 477 -16.63 -297.25 -103.94
CA GLY A 477 -16.67 -298.27 -102.89
C GLY A 477 -16.51 -299.64 -103.55
N LYS A 478 -16.54 -300.70 -102.76
CA LYS A 478 -16.09 -302.04 -103.09
C LYS A 478 -14.60 -302.15 -102.99
N THR A 479 -14.27 -303.26 -102.35
CA THR A 479 -13.50 -304.29 -103.01
C THR A 479 -12.58 -303.60 -103.97
N LEU A 480 -11.42 -303.25 -103.46
CA LEU A 480 -10.45 -304.33 -103.47
C LEU A 480 -10.51 -304.81 -104.94
N LYS A 481 -11.14 -305.95 -105.22
CA LYS A 481 -10.22 -307.04 -105.20
C LYS A 481 -9.43 -306.88 -106.48
N VAL A 482 -8.13 -306.83 -106.35
CA VAL A 482 -7.47 -307.91 -105.63
C VAL A 482 -7.51 -307.89 -104.08
N THR A 483 -7.65 -309.14 -103.57
CA THR A 483 -7.66 -309.79 -102.23
C THR A 483 -8.60 -309.39 -101.12
#